data_AF-A0A7J7G3E7-F1
#
_entry.id   AF-A0A7J7G3E7-F1
#
_cell.length_a   1.000
_cell.length_b   1.000
_cell.length_c   1.000
_cell.angle_alpha   90.00
_cell.angle_beta   90.00
_cell.angle_gamma   90.00
#
_symmetry.space_group_name_H-M   'P 1'
#
loop_
_entity.id
_entity.type
_entity.pdbx_description
1 polymer ?
#
loop_
_entity_poly.entity_id
_entity_poly.type
_entity_poly.pdbx_seq_one_letter_code
_entity_poly.pdbx_strand_id
1 'polypeptide(L)'
;MADIVFLIVSCLTFIIGKLSPSTSISLPRELLTLYICNKLRLDNNAIELAPRDYGKLVQETPLGVLYPSLVDDIATQLKFSYDSPNRFSIAARGRSHSIRGQAMAHNGVVVQMTSLKHCSYDSGIRVFRNPSSLLGFYADVGGGELWIDVLLATLEHGRAPVSWTDYLHLTVGGTLSNAGISGQAFVYGPQISNVHEMDVITVVR
;
A
#
# COMPACT_ATOMS: atom_id res chain seq x y z
N MET A 1 -16.00 -25.82 -7.83
CA MET A 1 -14.80 -25.52 -7.02
C MET A 1 -15.27 -24.47 -6.03
N ALA A 2 -15.18 -24.68 -4.71
CA ALA A 2 -15.77 -23.72 -3.77
C ALA A 2 -14.90 -22.46 -3.70
N ASP A 3 -15.51 -21.35 -4.05
CA ASP A 3 -14.90 -20.05 -4.31
C ASP A 3 -14.44 -19.35 -3.01
N ILE A 4 -13.27 -18.69 -3.00
CA ILE A 4 -12.97 -17.70 -1.94
C ILE A 4 -13.68 -16.44 -2.33
N VAL A 5 -14.74 -16.17 -1.60
CA VAL A 5 -15.12 -14.79 -1.43
C VAL A 5 -14.21 -14.25 -0.31
N PHE A 6 -13.69 -13.05 -0.51
CA PHE A 6 -13.21 -12.15 0.55
C PHE A 6 -11.71 -12.11 0.90
N LEU A 7 -11.12 -10.95 0.63
CA LEU A 7 -9.81 -10.49 1.13
C LEU A 7 -9.96 -9.60 2.37
N ILE A 8 -9.02 -9.67 3.29
CA ILE A 8 -8.81 -8.66 4.34
C ILE A 8 -7.51 -7.94 4.01
N VAL A 9 -7.56 -6.60 3.90
CA VAL A 9 -6.42 -5.81 3.38
C VAL A 9 -5.87 -4.87 4.44
N SER A 10 -4.58 -5.06 4.74
CA SER A 10 -3.91 -4.38 5.85
C SER A 10 -3.14 -3.10 5.46
N CYS A 11 -3.61 -2.29 4.50
CA CYS A 11 -3.22 -0.87 4.40
C CYS A 11 -3.80 -0.18 3.16
N LEU A 12 -4.60 0.85 3.39
CA LEU A 12 -4.93 1.90 2.43
C LEU A 12 -4.70 3.26 3.12
N THR A 13 -3.94 4.17 2.54
CA THR A 13 -3.80 5.54 3.08
C THR A 13 -4.07 6.58 2.01
N PHE A 14 -4.94 7.55 2.33
CA PHE A 14 -5.17 8.77 1.54
C PHE A 14 -4.88 9.98 2.43
N ILE A 15 -3.91 10.81 2.03
CA ILE A 15 -3.84 12.22 2.45
C ILE A 15 -3.65 13.08 1.21
N ILE A 16 -4.72 13.74 0.76
CA ILE A 16 -4.64 14.85 -0.19
C ILE A 16 -4.45 16.12 0.66
N GLY A 17 -3.20 16.49 0.92
CA GLY A 17 -2.86 17.77 1.55
C GLY A 17 -2.82 18.89 0.52
N LYS A 18 -3.59 19.98 0.71
CA LYS A 18 -3.43 21.22 -0.08
C LYS A 18 -2.09 21.87 0.27
N LEU A 19 -1.30 22.21 -0.76
CA LEU A 19 -0.01 22.90 -0.66
C LEU A 19 -0.16 24.43 -0.74
N SER A 20 0.69 25.15 0.01
CA SER A 20 1.00 26.58 -0.20
C SER A 20 2.29 26.73 -1.05
N PRO A 21 2.58 27.91 -1.64
CA PRO A 21 3.58 28.03 -2.69
C PRO A 21 5.03 28.07 -2.19
N SER A 22 5.86 27.27 -2.87
CA SER A 22 7.31 27.37 -3.11
C SER A 22 8.18 28.17 -2.11
N THR A 23 8.64 27.49 -1.08
CA THR A 23 10.01 27.64 -0.55
C THR A 23 10.71 26.29 -0.70
N SER A 24 12.05 26.25 -0.71
CA SER A 24 12.81 25.00 -0.72
C SER A 24 12.51 24.22 0.55
N ILE A 25 11.52 23.33 0.50
CA ILE A 25 11.09 22.53 1.64
C ILE A 25 12.06 21.36 1.75
N SER A 26 12.88 21.37 2.80
CA SER A 26 13.63 20.20 3.25
C SER A 26 12.79 19.44 4.28
N LEU A 27 12.96 18.11 4.37
CA LEU A 27 12.38 17.34 5.46
C LEU A 27 12.83 17.92 6.82
N PRO A 28 11.93 18.01 7.82
CA PRO A 28 12.30 18.46 9.16
C PRO A 28 13.44 17.58 9.72
N ARG A 29 14.47 18.20 10.31
CA ARG A 29 15.65 17.46 10.81
C ARG A 29 15.29 16.50 11.95
N GLU A 30 14.22 16.81 12.66
CA GLU A 30 13.64 15.98 13.72
C GLU A 30 13.16 14.62 13.19
N LEU A 31 12.93 14.47 11.88
CA LEU A 31 12.61 13.16 11.29
C LEU A 31 13.78 12.18 11.44
N LEU A 32 15.01 12.69 11.47
CA LEU A 32 16.23 11.89 11.64
C LEU A 32 16.43 11.42 13.08
N THR A 33 15.71 11.97 14.05
CA THR A 33 15.76 11.54 15.46
C THR A 33 14.75 10.43 15.77
N LEU A 34 13.81 10.15 14.87
CA LEU A 34 12.87 9.05 15.01
C LEU A 34 13.56 7.69 14.84
N TYR A 35 13.02 6.66 15.49
CA TYR A 35 13.52 5.29 15.34
C TYR A 35 13.41 4.76 13.89
N ILE A 36 12.53 5.35 13.07
CA ILE A 36 12.36 5.00 11.65
C ILE A 36 13.44 5.63 10.74
N CYS A 37 14.36 6.46 11.24
CA CYS A 37 15.32 7.18 10.41
C CYS A 37 16.19 6.26 9.56
N ASN A 38 16.60 5.10 10.09
CA ASN A 38 17.39 4.10 9.37
C ASN A 38 16.61 3.40 8.24
N LYS A 39 15.27 3.53 8.24
CA LYS A 39 14.37 3.00 7.20
C LYS A 39 14.01 4.06 6.16
N LEU A 40 14.35 5.32 6.41
CA LEU A 40 14.15 6.45 5.50
C LEU A 40 15.41 6.64 4.65
N ARG A 41 15.30 6.32 3.37
CA ARG A 41 16.40 6.48 2.41
C ARG A 41 16.35 7.85 1.75
N LEU A 42 17.49 8.54 1.83
CA LEU A 42 17.74 9.85 1.22
C LEU A 42 18.81 9.80 0.13
N ASP A 43 19.31 8.60 -0.20
CA ASP A 43 20.34 8.42 -1.22
C ASP A 43 19.74 8.43 -2.64
N ASN A 44 20.56 8.83 -3.62
CA ASN A 44 20.15 8.99 -5.01
C ASN A 44 19.52 7.72 -5.60
N ASN A 45 19.98 6.51 -5.23
CA ASN A 45 19.41 5.28 -5.79
C ASN A 45 17.94 5.10 -5.41
N ALA A 46 17.57 5.41 -4.16
CA ALA A 46 16.18 5.35 -3.72
C ALA A 46 15.35 6.48 -4.36
N ILE A 47 15.91 7.69 -4.41
CA ILE A 47 15.25 8.90 -4.90
C ILE A 47 15.04 8.88 -6.42
N GLU A 48 15.92 8.26 -7.21
CA GLU A 48 15.83 8.19 -8.67
C GLU A 48 14.83 7.14 -9.19
N LEU A 49 14.52 6.12 -8.38
CA LEU A 49 13.57 5.06 -8.74
C LEU A 49 12.12 5.37 -8.32
N ALA A 50 11.94 6.24 -7.33
CA ALA A 50 10.65 6.70 -6.85
C ALA A 50 9.84 7.68 -7.75
N PRO A 51 10.42 8.47 -8.69
CA PRO A 51 9.70 9.51 -9.42
C PRO A 51 9.03 8.99 -10.68
N ARG A 52 9.14 7.70 -11.00
CA ARG A 52 8.56 7.12 -12.23
C ARG A 52 7.40 6.19 -11.91
N ASP A 53 6.31 6.32 -12.66
CA ASP A 53 5.23 5.35 -12.69
C ASP A 53 5.15 4.67 -14.07
N TYR A 54 4.18 3.77 -14.24
CA TYR A 54 4.00 3.02 -15.49
C TYR A 54 3.67 3.94 -16.67
N GLY A 55 2.91 5.01 -16.44
CA GLY A 55 2.55 5.98 -17.48
C GLY A 55 3.73 6.80 -17.98
N LYS A 56 4.74 7.05 -17.14
CA LYS A 56 5.95 7.84 -17.47
C LYS A 56 5.67 9.27 -17.96
N LEU A 57 4.47 9.80 -17.69
CA LEU A 57 4.03 11.13 -18.11
C LEU A 57 4.36 12.22 -17.09
N VAL A 58 4.21 11.90 -15.81
CA VAL A 58 4.53 12.78 -14.68
C VAL A 58 5.78 12.22 -14.02
N GLN A 59 6.71 13.11 -13.62
CA GLN A 59 7.87 12.73 -12.82
C GLN A 59 8.07 13.73 -11.71
N GLU A 60 8.13 13.23 -10.49
CA GLU A 60 8.25 14.05 -9.29
C GLU A 60 9.17 13.39 -8.28
N THR A 61 10.26 14.09 -7.97
CA THR A 61 11.29 13.61 -7.06
C THR A 61 10.84 13.79 -5.62
N PRO A 62 10.69 12.72 -4.83
CA PRO A 62 10.38 12.86 -3.40
C PRO A 62 11.60 13.34 -2.62
N LEU A 63 11.37 13.87 -1.42
CA LEU A 63 12.44 14.25 -0.49
C LEU A 63 13.05 13.03 0.21
N GLY A 64 12.34 11.90 0.24
CA GLY A 64 12.83 10.64 0.79
C GLY A 64 11.91 9.47 0.49
N VAL A 65 12.42 8.26 0.69
CA VAL A 65 11.66 7.01 0.51
C VAL A 65 11.73 6.19 1.79
N LEU A 66 10.59 5.95 2.43
CA LEU A 66 10.48 5.08 3.59
C LEU A 66 10.32 3.62 3.13
N TYR A 67 11.16 2.73 3.66
CA TYR A 67 11.06 1.29 3.50
C TYR A 67 10.61 0.69 4.85
N PRO A 68 9.31 0.73 5.17
CA PRO A 68 8.81 0.22 6.44
C PRO A 68 9.03 -1.29 6.55
N SER A 69 9.29 -1.76 7.77
CA SER A 69 9.30 -3.17 8.14
C SER A 69 8.06 -3.56 8.96
N LEU A 70 7.42 -2.59 9.61
CA LEU A 70 6.20 -2.79 10.39
C LEU A 70 5.18 -1.71 10.05
N VAL A 71 3.90 -2.00 10.31
CA VAL A 71 2.79 -1.06 10.17
C VAL A 71 3.03 0.20 11.03
N ASP A 72 3.63 0.03 12.22
CA ASP A 72 3.98 1.12 13.13
C ASP A 72 4.98 2.12 12.55
N ASP A 73 5.84 1.70 11.61
CA ASP A 73 6.77 2.61 10.94
C ASP A 73 6.00 3.64 10.10
N ILE A 74 4.93 3.18 9.43
CA ILE A 74 4.06 4.02 8.62
C ILE A 74 3.25 4.94 9.53
N ALA A 75 2.70 4.42 10.63
CA ALA A 75 1.97 5.21 11.61
C ALA A 75 2.86 6.32 12.22
N THR A 76 4.10 6.00 12.55
CA THR A 76 5.09 6.96 13.08
C THR A 76 5.40 8.05 12.05
N GLN A 77 5.64 7.69 10.79
CA GLN A 77 5.89 8.64 9.70
C GLN A 77 4.68 9.57 9.47
N LEU A 78 3.47 9.00 9.49
CA LEU A 78 2.22 9.72 9.28
C LEU A 78 1.96 10.72 10.42
N LYS A 79 2.09 10.26 11.67
CA LYS A 79 1.94 11.09 12.86
C LYS A 79 2.95 12.23 12.87
N PHE A 80 4.23 11.93 12.58
CA PHE A 80 5.26 12.96 12.53
C PHE A 80 4.96 14.04 11.49
N SER A 81 4.56 13.65 10.27
CA SER A 81 4.18 14.64 9.25
C SER A 81 2.99 15.49 9.69
N TYR A 82 2.01 14.87 10.35
CA TYR A 82 0.80 15.54 10.81
C TYR A 82 1.06 16.55 11.94
N ASP A 83 1.90 16.18 12.91
CA ASP A 83 2.27 16.98 14.08
C ASP A 83 3.31 18.07 13.72
N SER A 84 4.00 17.95 12.58
CA SER A 84 5.01 18.91 12.16
C SER A 84 4.39 20.28 11.79
N PRO A 85 5.02 21.40 12.20
CA PRO A 85 4.60 22.73 11.73
C PRO A 85 4.74 22.88 10.21
N ASN A 86 5.72 22.18 9.61
CA ASN A 86 5.96 22.13 8.17
C ASN A 86 5.54 20.77 7.63
N ARG A 87 4.22 20.56 7.51
CA ARG A 87 3.66 19.31 6.98
C ARG A 87 4.18 19.01 5.57
N PHE A 88 4.43 17.73 5.30
CA PHE A 88 4.89 17.26 3.99
C PHE A 88 4.02 16.11 3.51
N SER A 89 3.94 15.93 2.19
CA SER A 89 3.08 14.90 1.61
C SER A 89 3.64 13.50 1.90
N ILE A 90 2.75 12.52 2.02
CA ILE A 90 3.09 11.11 2.14
C ILE A 90 2.27 10.35 1.11
N ALA A 91 2.94 9.54 0.28
CA ALA A 91 2.28 8.71 -0.71
C ALA A 91 2.66 7.24 -0.53
N ALA A 92 1.65 6.38 -0.38
CA ALA A 92 1.85 4.94 -0.42
C ALA A 92 2.11 4.49 -1.86
N ARG A 93 3.21 3.76 -2.07
CA ARG A 93 3.62 3.25 -3.38
C ARG A 93 3.71 1.74 -3.36
N GLY A 94 2.85 1.10 -4.15
CA GLY A 94 2.92 -0.34 -4.44
C GLY A 94 3.97 -0.65 -5.52
N ARG A 95 3.53 -1.22 -6.65
CA ARG A 95 4.38 -1.50 -7.83
C ARG A 95 4.43 -0.37 -8.87
N SER A 96 3.96 0.82 -8.50
CA SER A 96 3.95 2.02 -9.35
C SER A 96 3.25 1.85 -10.71
N HIS A 97 2.11 1.15 -10.71
CA HIS A 97 1.32 0.93 -11.93
C HIS A 97 0.33 2.07 -12.25
N SER A 98 0.44 3.17 -11.50
CA SER A 98 -0.21 4.46 -11.80
C SER A 98 0.27 5.02 -13.14
N ILE A 99 -0.49 5.96 -13.71
CA ILE A 99 -0.20 6.53 -15.03
C ILE A 99 -0.03 8.04 -15.07
N ARG A 100 -0.33 8.73 -13.97
CA ARG A 100 -0.35 10.20 -13.86
C ARG A 100 0.08 10.67 -12.47
N GLY A 101 1.06 10.01 -11.86
CA GLY A 101 1.70 10.46 -10.62
C GLY A 101 0.89 10.20 -9.34
N GLN A 102 -0.17 9.39 -9.37
CA GLN A 102 -1.02 9.14 -8.20
C GLN A 102 -0.27 8.53 -6.98
N ALA A 103 0.89 7.91 -7.21
CA ALA A 103 1.73 7.32 -6.16
C ALA A 103 3.01 8.14 -5.87
N MET A 104 3.01 9.43 -6.22
CA MET A 104 4.12 10.36 -5.98
C MET A 104 3.82 11.29 -4.80
N ALA A 105 4.86 11.78 -4.14
CA ALA A 105 4.77 12.65 -2.98
C ALA A 105 5.52 13.97 -3.24
N HIS A 106 4.80 14.99 -3.72
CA HIS A 106 5.36 16.34 -3.91
C HIS A 106 5.94 16.90 -2.61
N ASN A 107 7.22 17.25 -2.62
CA ASN A 107 7.95 17.76 -1.44
C ASN A 107 7.73 16.88 -0.20
N GLY A 108 7.74 15.56 -0.38
CA GLY A 108 7.31 14.63 0.65
C GLY A 108 8.03 13.28 0.64
N VAL A 109 7.45 12.32 1.34
CA VAL A 109 8.01 10.98 1.51
C VAL A 109 7.14 9.96 0.78
N VAL A 110 7.77 9.14 -0.06
CA VAL A 110 7.13 7.96 -0.65
C VAL A 110 7.32 6.78 0.30
N VAL A 111 6.25 6.03 0.57
CA VAL A 111 6.30 4.80 1.38
C VAL A 111 6.31 3.60 0.44
N GLN A 112 7.40 2.85 0.40
CA GLN A 112 7.53 1.66 -0.45
C GLN A 112 6.81 0.47 0.19
N MET A 113 5.50 0.34 -0.07
CA MET A 113 4.63 -0.63 0.61
C MET A 113 5.06 -2.09 0.43
N THR A 114 5.74 -2.42 -0.67
CA THR A 114 6.23 -3.78 -0.92
C THR A 114 7.37 -4.19 0.03
N SER A 115 7.99 -3.27 0.79
CA SER A 115 9.01 -3.63 1.78
C SER A 115 8.44 -4.25 3.05
N LEU A 116 7.13 -4.11 3.29
CA LEU A 116 6.44 -4.81 4.39
C LEU A 116 6.37 -6.33 4.18
N LYS A 117 6.60 -6.80 2.94
CA LYS A 117 6.71 -8.22 2.64
C LYS A 117 7.83 -8.82 3.49
N HIS A 118 7.53 -9.88 4.25
CA HIS A 118 8.48 -10.72 4.99
C HIS A 118 9.10 -10.15 6.29
N CYS A 119 8.53 -9.11 6.91
CA CYS A 119 9.19 -8.45 8.04
C CYS A 119 8.68 -8.88 9.44
N SER A 120 7.59 -9.63 9.54
CA SER A 120 7.08 -10.19 10.81
C SER A 120 6.31 -11.51 10.60
N TYR A 121 6.16 -12.32 11.64
CA TYR A 121 5.36 -13.55 11.65
C TYR A 121 3.87 -13.30 11.31
N ASP A 122 3.42 -12.06 11.53
CA ASP A 122 2.05 -11.60 11.26
C ASP A 122 1.88 -10.83 9.93
N SER A 123 2.97 -10.52 9.21
CA SER A 123 2.92 -9.83 7.92
C SER A 123 2.98 -10.81 6.77
N GLY A 124 2.03 -10.73 5.84
CA GLY A 124 2.07 -11.51 4.61
C GLY A 124 0.68 -11.89 4.12
N ILE A 125 0.58 -13.11 3.59
CA ILE A 125 -0.67 -13.72 3.14
C ILE A 125 -0.95 -14.92 4.04
N ARG A 126 -2.09 -14.89 4.74
CA ARG A 126 -2.52 -15.99 5.62
C ARG A 126 -3.91 -16.43 5.23
N VAL A 127 -4.05 -17.70 4.87
CA VAL A 127 -5.31 -18.28 4.46
C VAL A 127 -5.95 -18.99 5.64
N PHE A 128 -7.16 -18.56 5.99
CA PHE A 128 -7.92 -19.11 7.11
C PHE A 128 -9.09 -19.94 6.60
N ARG A 129 -9.43 -20.96 7.38
CA ARG A 129 -10.69 -21.71 7.25
C ARG A 129 -11.44 -21.53 8.55
N ASN A 130 -12.65 -20.99 8.47
CA ASN A 130 -13.56 -20.96 9.62
C ASN A 130 -14.68 -22.00 9.40
N PRO A 131 -14.62 -23.18 10.06
CA PRO A 131 -15.62 -24.23 9.87
C PRO A 131 -17.01 -23.87 10.42
N SER A 132 -17.08 -22.91 11.34
CA SER A 132 -18.30 -22.55 12.09
C SER A 132 -18.95 -21.27 11.58
N SER A 133 -18.33 -20.58 10.63
CA SER A 133 -18.83 -19.33 10.05
C SER A 133 -19.34 -19.55 8.63
N LEU A 134 -20.40 -18.82 8.26
CA LEU A 134 -20.85 -18.69 6.87
C LEU A 134 -19.75 -18.13 5.94
N LEU A 135 -18.69 -17.53 6.50
CA LEU A 135 -17.55 -16.95 5.77
C LEU A 135 -16.72 -18.00 5.00
N GLY A 136 -16.70 -19.27 5.46
CA GLY A 136 -15.92 -20.32 4.79
C GLY A 136 -14.40 -20.08 4.83
N PHE A 137 -13.79 -19.83 3.67
CA PHE A 137 -12.36 -19.52 3.52
C PHE A 137 -12.17 -18.04 3.22
N TYR A 138 -11.16 -17.43 3.83
CA TYR A 138 -10.73 -16.06 3.54
C TYR A 138 -9.21 -15.95 3.68
N ALA A 139 -8.64 -14.84 3.19
CA ALA A 139 -7.22 -14.57 3.34
C ALA A 139 -6.98 -13.17 3.90
N ASP A 140 -6.16 -13.09 4.95
CA ASP A 140 -5.57 -11.84 5.43
C ASP A 140 -4.35 -11.55 4.59
N VAL A 141 -4.29 -10.34 4.02
CA VAL A 141 -3.30 -9.96 3.05
C VAL A 141 -2.78 -8.55 3.33
N GLY A 142 -1.45 -8.43 3.43
CA GLY A 142 -0.80 -7.12 3.52
C GLY A 142 -1.13 -6.23 2.31
N GLY A 143 -1.38 -4.93 2.52
CA GLY A 143 -1.70 -4.00 1.41
C GLY A 143 -0.57 -3.87 0.36
N GLY A 144 0.66 -4.17 0.75
CA GLY A 144 1.84 -4.22 -0.14
C GLY A 144 2.05 -5.55 -0.89
N GLU A 145 1.23 -6.57 -0.63
CA GLU A 145 1.30 -7.88 -1.29
C GLU A 145 0.82 -7.82 -2.74
N LEU A 146 1.32 -8.71 -3.60
CA LEU A 146 0.90 -8.79 -5.00
C LEU A 146 -0.20 -9.82 -5.16
N TRP A 147 -1.13 -9.57 -6.09
CA TRP A 147 -2.19 -10.53 -6.41
C TRP A 147 -1.67 -11.88 -6.91
N ILE A 148 -0.50 -11.92 -7.58
CA ILE A 148 0.15 -13.18 -7.94
C ILE A 148 0.57 -14.00 -6.70
N ASP A 149 1.07 -13.35 -5.66
CA ASP A 149 1.48 -14.03 -4.43
C ASP A 149 0.25 -14.52 -3.67
N VAL A 150 -0.83 -13.73 -3.66
CA VAL A 150 -2.14 -14.13 -3.08
C VAL A 150 -2.69 -15.36 -3.77
N LEU A 151 -2.62 -15.41 -5.11
CA LEU A 151 -3.03 -16.58 -5.88
C LEU A 151 -2.22 -17.81 -5.46
N LEU A 152 -0.89 -17.71 -5.44
CA LEU A 152 -0.03 -18.84 -5.08
C LEU A 152 -0.32 -19.36 -3.68
N ALA A 153 -0.42 -18.47 -2.69
CA ALA A 153 -0.72 -18.85 -1.31
C ALA A 153 -2.11 -19.48 -1.16
N THR A 154 -3.14 -18.98 -1.87
CA THR A 154 -4.49 -19.56 -1.80
C THR A 154 -4.60 -20.90 -2.51
N LEU A 155 -3.81 -21.12 -3.58
CA LEU A 155 -3.77 -22.40 -4.29
C LEU A 155 -3.21 -23.54 -3.43
N GLU A 156 -2.32 -23.26 -2.47
CA GLU A 156 -1.84 -24.26 -1.50
C GLU A 156 -2.99 -24.85 -0.66
N HIS A 157 -4.10 -24.13 -0.54
CA HIS A 157 -5.31 -24.56 0.14
C HIS A 157 -6.41 -25.04 -0.83
N GLY A 158 -6.14 -25.15 -2.13
CA GLY A 158 -7.10 -25.53 -3.16
C GLY A 158 -8.16 -24.44 -3.40
N ARG A 159 -7.76 -23.17 -3.26
CA ARG A 159 -8.64 -22.01 -3.32
C ARG A 159 -8.06 -20.89 -4.18
N ALA A 160 -8.89 -19.88 -4.50
CA ALA A 160 -8.47 -18.67 -5.20
C ALA A 160 -9.51 -17.54 -4.99
N PRO A 161 -9.10 -16.26 -4.96
CA PRO A 161 -10.01 -15.11 -5.02
C PRO A 161 -10.99 -15.17 -6.21
N VAL A 162 -12.20 -14.62 -6.04
CA VAL A 162 -13.27 -14.62 -7.07
C VAL A 162 -13.19 -13.48 -8.08
N SER A 163 -12.54 -12.37 -7.73
CA SER A 163 -12.46 -11.17 -8.57
C SER A 163 -11.02 -10.73 -8.75
N TRP A 164 -10.64 -10.45 -9.99
CA TRP A 164 -9.25 -10.26 -10.41
C TRP A 164 -9.04 -8.93 -11.14
N THR A 165 -7.77 -8.66 -11.42
CA THR A 165 -7.33 -7.73 -12.45
C THR A 165 -6.69 -8.51 -13.58
N ASP A 166 -6.70 -7.97 -14.80
CA ASP A 166 -6.08 -8.63 -15.96
C ASP A 166 -4.55 -8.81 -15.83
N TYR A 167 -3.93 -8.08 -14.91
CA TYR A 167 -2.51 -8.17 -14.57
C TYR A 167 -2.31 -8.39 -13.07
N LEU A 168 -1.58 -9.44 -12.70
CA LEU A 168 -1.46 -9.90 -11.31
C LEU A 168 -0.28 -9.30 -10.52
N HIS A 169 0.64 -8.58 -11.16
CA HIS A 169 1.74 -7.90 -10.45
C HIS A 169 1.35 -6.49 -9.98
N LEU A 170 0.10 -6.34 -9.57
CA LEU A 170 -0.44 -5.17 -8.89
C LEU A 170 -0.51 -5.46 -7.39
N THR A 171 -0.32 -4.43 -6.56
CA THR A 171 -0.48 -4.60 -5.11
C THR A 171 -1.95 -4.59 -4.73
N VAL A 172 -2.29 -5.36 -3.71
CA VAL A 172 -3.65 -5.48 -3.16
C VAL A 172 -4.21 -4.12 -2.74
N GLY A 173 -3.48 -3.35 -1.93
CA GLY A 173 -3.91 -2.00 -1.55
C GLY A 173 -3.99 -1.03 -2.74
N GLY A 174 -3.22 -1.28 -3.80
CA GLY A 174 -3.26 -0.44 -5.00
C GLY A 174 -4.56 -0.60 -5.79
N THR A 175 -5.01 -1.84 -5.97
CA THR A 175 -6.24 -2.13 -6.71
C THR A 175 -7.48 -1.77 -5.91
N LEU A 176 -7.47 -1.99 -4.58
CA LEU A 176 -8.59 -1.62 -3.70
C LEU A 176 -8.75 -0.11 -3.53
N SER A 177 -7.68 0.69 -3.69
CA SER A 177 -7.78 2.16 -3.77
C SER A 177 -8.48 2.66 -5.04
N ASN A 178 -8.81 1.77 -5.98
CA ASN A 178 -9.50 2.10 -7.22
C ASN A 178 -10.82 1.32 -7.34
N ALA A 179 -10.71 0.02 -7.65
CA ALA A 179 -11.83 -0.93 -7.73
C ALA A 179 -11.33 -2.37 -7.89
N GLY A 180 -10.40 -2.58 -8.85
CA GLY A 180 -9.92 -3.90 -9.26
C GLY A 180 -10.96 -4.64 -10.12
N ILE A 181 -10.87 -4.53 -11.44
CA ILE A 181 -11.87 -5.04 -12.39
C ILE A 181 -11.19 -5.97 -13.40
N SER A 182 -11.89 -7.06 -13.72
CA SER A 182 -11.60 -7.99 -14.83
C SER A 182 -12.92 -8.69 -15.24
N GLY A 183 -12.82 -9.70 -16.09
CA GLY A 183 -13.96 -10.41 -16.68
C GLY A 183 -14.86 -11.14 -15.69
N GLN A 184 -14.48 -11.31 -14.41
CA GLN A 184 -15.33 -11.95 -13.39
C GLN A 184 -16.26 -10.96 -12.69
N ALA A 185 -16.05 -9.64 -12.88
CA ALA A 185 -16.77 -8.60 -12.16
C ALA A 185 -18.27 -8.54 -12.47
N PHE A 186 -18.73 -9.09 -13.59
CA PHE A 186 -20.17 -9.16 -13.89
C PHE A 186 -20.93 -10.15 -13.00
N VAL A 187 -20.24 -11.14 -12.41
CA VAL A 187 -20.84 -12.13 -11.49
C VAL A 187 -20.55 -11.74 -10.05
N TYR A 188 -19.29 -11.46 -9.74
CA TYR A 188 -18.82 -11.29 -8.37
C TYR A 188 -18.58 -9.84 -7.96
N GLY A 189 -18.79 -8.87 -8.87
CA GLY A 189 -18.41 -7.48 -8.65
C GLY A 189 -16.88 -7.25 -8.73
N PRO A 190 -16.43 -6.00 -8.66
CA PRO A 190 -15.00 -5.66 -8.56
C PRO A 190 -14.35 -6.21 -7.28
N GLN A 191 -13.02 -6.17 -7.18
CA GLN A 191 -12.29 -6.60 -5.99
C GLN A 191 -12.78 -5.90 -4.72
N ILE A 192 -13.10 -4.60 -4.78
CA ILE A 192 -13.66 -3.84 -3.64
C ILE A 192 -15.00 -4.36 -3.12
N SER A 193 -15.74 -5.17 -3.89
CA SER A 193 -16.97 -5.83 -3.44
C SER A 193 -16.72 -7.18 -2.75
N ASN A 194 -15.46 -7.63 -2.75
CA ASN A 194 -15.03 -8.93 -2.23
C ASN A 194 -14.00 -8.72 -1.12
N VAL A 195 -14.27 -7.79 -0.20
CA VAL A 195 -13.44 -7.45 0.96
C VAL A 195 -14.31 -7.47 2.21
N HIS A 196 -13.85 -8.14 3.27
CA HIS A 196 -14.60 -8.22 4.54
C HIS A 196 -14.33 -7.03 5.45
N GLU A 197 -13.05 -6.77 5.67
CA GLU A 197 -12.56 -5.75 6.58
C GLU A 197 -11.18 -5.26 6.12
N MET A 198 -10.74 -4.13 6.67
CA MET A 198 -9.46 -3.52 6.33
C MET A 198 -8.87 -2.82 7.55
N ASP A 199 -7.56 -2.95 7.71
CA ASP A 199 -6.78 -2.09 8.60
C ASP A 199 -6.35 -0.83 7.86
N VAL A 200 -6.68 0.32 8.44
CA VAL A 200 -6.43 1.64 7.85
C VAL A 200 -5.68 2.50 8.85
N ILE A 201 -4.46 2.91 8.49
CA ILE A 201 -3.69 3.86 9.29
C ILE A 201 -4.17 5.27 8.94
N THR A 202 -4.72 5.97 9.93
CA THR A 202 -5.12 7.37 9.79
C THR A 202 -4.47 8.20 10.89
N VAL A 203 -4.49 9.52 10.71
CA VAL A 203 -4.19 10.47 11.79
C VAL A 203 -5.52 10.96 12.35
N VAL A 204 -5.75 10.70 13.63
CA VAL A 204 -6.94 11.15 14.35
C VAL A 204 -6.63 12.50 14.98
N ARG A 205 -7.57 13.44 14.82
CA ARG A 205 -7.51 14.80 15.39
C ARG A 205 -7.73 14.82 16.89
#